data_AF-K9QL15-F1
#
_entry.id   AF-K9QL15-F1
#
_cell.length_a   1.000
_cell.length_b   1.000
_cell.length_c   1.000
_cell.angle_alpha   90.00
_cell.angle_beta   90.00
_cell.angle_gamma   90.00
#
_symmetry.space_group_name_H-M   'P 1'
#
loop_
_entity.id
_entity.type
_entity.pdbx_description
1 polymer ?
#
loop_
_entity_poly.entity_id
_entity_poly.type
_entity_poly.pdbx_seq_one_letter_code
_entity_poly.pdbx_strand_id
1 'polypeptide(L)'
;MLDINHLAPIFLIFATLLTSGLNPNLSVAVPKVNIAKLRDGNYQFCSQRDPQDWRVGAGICANFQKTANQFQGYYGYPHSDSFICIRGNIKGNLITGEALAIVWDSNQQHHIPQSAYQWDDEGRLTLSQGNLMSTANHHEDAVQWILYRQALLNLEGFYQYNHPRMTPPSQLCEWNVKSIN
;
A
#
# COMPACT_ATOMS: atom_id res chain seq x y z
N MET A 1 37.24 72.01 36.59
CA MET A 1 37.74 72.92 35.54
C MET A 1 38.18 72.04 34.38
N LEU A 2 37.44 72.14 33.26
CA LEU A 2 37.77 71.81 31.85
C LEU A 2 38.28 70.37 31.57
N ASP A 3 37.55 69.45 30.94
CA ASP A 3 36.90 69.43 29.60
C ASP A 3 37.88 69.16 28.43
N ILE A 4 37.37 68.38 27.45
CA ILE A 4 37.72 68.32 26.02
C ILE A 4 38.73 67.25 25.53
N ASN A 5 38.14 66.20 24.93
CA ASN A 5 38.38 65.59 23.60
C ASN A 5 39.81 65.18 23.19
N HIS A 6 39.98 63.96 22.66
CA HIS A 6 39.91 63.69 21.20
C HIS A 6 40.35 62.25 20.84
N LEU A 7 39.74 61.71 19.77
CA LEU A 7 40.20 60.64 18.87
C LEU A 7 39.79 59.18 19.15
N ALA A 8 38.71 58.78 18.47
CA ALA A 8 38.59 57.46 17.83
C ALA A 8 39.58 57.37 16.62
N PRO A 9 39.74 56.26 15.87
CA PRO A 9 39.05 54.96 15.94
C PRO A 9 39.99 53.73 15.78
N ILE A 10 39.61 52.54 16.26
CA ILE A 10 40.11 51.28 15.66
C ILE A 10 38.94 50.32 15.46
N PHE A 11 38.76 49.98 14.18
CA PHE A 11 37.87 48.98 13.62
C PHE A 11 38.01 47.62 14.32
N LEU A 12 36.91 47.07 14.80
CA LEU A 12 36.73 45.62 14.91
C LEU A 12 35.44 45.26 14.20
N ILE A 13 35.61 44.81 12.95
CA ILE A 13 34.58 44.17 12.14
C ILE A 13 34.29 42.83 12.81
N PHE A 14 33.25 42.76 13.64
CA PHE A 14 32.67 41.48 14.03
C PHE A 14 31.82 40.98 12.86
N ALA A 15 32.36 40.02 12.11
CA ALA A 15 31.60 39.22 11.19
C ALA A 15 30.58 38.38 11.99
N THR A 16 29.33 38.83 12.05
CA THR A 16 28.23 38.01 12.55
C THR A 16 27.92 36.95 11.50
N LEU A 17 28.35 35.72 11.75
CA LEU A 17 27.85 34.55 11.04
C LEU A 17 26.33 34.48 11.27
N LEU A 18 25.57 34.74 10.21
CA LEU A 18 24.18 34.36 10.07
C LEU A 18 24.11 32.82 10.09
N THR A 19 23.92 32.23 11.27
CA THR A 19 23.49 30.84 11.38
C THR A 19 22.01 30.79 11.02
N SER A 20 21.73 30.72 9.72
CA SER A 20 20.41 30.32 9.21
C SER A 20 20.16 28.88 9.64
N GLY A 21 19.50 28.71 10.79
CA GLY A 21 18.99 27.43 11.24
C GLY A 21 17.89 26.97 10.30
N LEU A 22 18.26 26.26 9.23
CA LEU A 22 17.33 25.44 8.46
C LEU A 22 16.85 24.32 9.39
N ASN A 23 15.62 24.47 9.91
CA ASN A 23 14.89 23.36 10.52
C ASN A 23 14.51 22.39 9.39
N PRO A 24 15.08 21.16 9.32
CA PRO A 24 14.77 20.25 8.22
C PRO A 24 13.46 19.48 8.42
N ASN A 25 12.73 19.69 9.52
CA ASN A 25 11.53 18.93 9.84
C ASN A 25 10.24 19.69 9.50
N LEU A 26 10.08 20.08 8.24
CA LEU A 26 8.75 20.32 7.71
C LEU A 26 8.08 18.96 7.45
N SER A 27 7.60 18.32 8.51
CA SER A 27 6.70 17.17 8.41
C SER A 27 5.40 17.68 7.81
N VAL A 28 5.30 17.64 6.48
CA VAL A 28 4.04 17.84 5.78
C VAL A 28 3.14 16.69 6.20
N ALA A 29 2.21 16.97 7.11
CA ALA A 29 1.18 16.04 7.52
C ALA A 29 0.40 15.64 6.27
N VAL A 30 0.59 14.39 5.84
CA VAL A 30 -0.14 13.85 4.70
C VAL A 30 -1.58 13.71 5.15
N PRO A 31 -2.55 14.31 4.43
CA PRO A 31 -3.95 14.21 4.82
C PRO A 31 -4.32 12.74 4.97
N LYS A 32 -4.84 12.37 6.14
CA LYS A 32 -5.39 11.03 6.37
C LYS A 32 -6.62 10.88 5.48
N VAL A 33 -6.47 10.17 4.37
CA VAL A 33 -7.58 9.87 3.48
C VAL A 33 -8.43 8.77 4.12
N ASN A 34 -9.75 8.94 4.07
CA ASN A 34 -10.71 7.90 4.43
C ASN A 34 -11.25 7.32 3.13
N ILE A 35 -10.84 6.09 2.79
CA ILE A 35 -11.19 5.49 1.49
C ILE A 35 -12.69 5.28 1.33
N ALA A 36 -13.46 5.12 2.41
CA ALA A 36 -14.92 5.01 2.34
C ALA A 36 -15.58 6.28 1.77
N LYS A 37 -14.97 7.45 1.99
CA LYS A 37 -15.48 8.74 1.52
C LYS A 37 -15.09 9.07 0.08
N LEU A 38 -14.25 8.25 -0.56
CA LEU A 38 -13.92 8.43 -1.97
C LEU A 38 -15.16 8.24 -2.82
N ARG A 39 -15.24 8.97 -3.93
CA ARG A 39 -16.21 8.69 -5.00
C ARG A 39 -15.94 7.32 -5.63
N ASP A 40 -16.87 6.89 -6.47
CA ASP A 40 -16.63 5.71 -7.31
C ASP A 40 -15.51 6.01 -8.31
N GLY A 41 -14.66 5.02 -8.56
CA GLY A 41 -13.49 5.19 -9.41
C GLY A 41 -12.39 4.17 -9.17
N ASN A 42 -11.26 4.36 -9.84
CA ASN A 42 -10.07 3.52 -9.72
C ASN A 42 -9.00 4.25 -8.89
N TYR A 43 -8.36 3.52 -8.00
CA TYR A 43 -7.47 4.08 -7.00
C TYR A 43 -6.22 3.22 -6.82
N GLN A 44 -5.09 3.87 -6.57
CA GLN A 44 -3.89 3.23 -6.05
C GLN A 44 -3.49 3.91 -4.76
N PHE A 45 -3.32 3.11 -3.71
CA PHE A 45 -2.85 3.53 -2.40
C PHE A 45 -1.61 2.71 -2.07
N CYS A 46 -0.53 3.35 -1.63
CA CYS A 46 0.70 2.65 -1.25
C CYS A 46 1.18 3.04 0.15
N SER A 47 1.89 2.15 0.84
CA SER A 47 2.45 2.44 2.18
C SER A 47 3.56 3.50 2.15
N GLN A 48 4.13 3.78 0.97
CA GLN A 48 5.13 4.83 0.76
C GLN A 48 4.66 5.87 -0.27
N ARG A 49 5.27 7.06 -0.19
CA ARG A 49 5.02 8.19 -1.10
C ARG A 49 5.25 7.82 -2.57
N ASP A 50 4.51 8.50 -3.45
CA ASP A 50 4.61 8.35 -4.89
C ASP A 50 6.06 8.62 -5.38
N PRO A 51 6.77 7.60 -5.89
CA PRO A 51 8.11 7.77 -6.41
C PRO A 51 8.10 8.65 -7.66
N GLN A 52 8.97 9.66 -7.66
CA GLN A 52 9.13 10.61 -8.77
C GLN A 52 10.11 10.08 -9.82
N ASP A 53 10.03 8.78 -10.11
CA ASP A 53 10.89 8.06 -11.06
C ASP A 53 10.09 7.00 -11.83
N TRP A 54 10.77 6.03 -12.46
CA TRP A 54 10.15 4.99 -13.29
C TRP A 54 9.30 3.98 -12.51
N ARG A 55 9.38 3.95 -11.17
CA ARG A 55 8.65 2.97 -10.35
C ARG A 55 7.15 3.26 -10.37
N VAL A 56 6.37 2.19 -10.50
CA VAL A 56 4.89 2.27 -10.55
C VAL A 56 4.25 2.24 -9.17
N GLY A 57 5.03 2.04 -8.12
CA GLY A 57 4.61 1.95 -6.72
C GLY A 57 5.82 1.88 -5.78
N ALA A 58 5.61 2.13 -4.49
CA ALA A 58 6.64 1.99 -3.46
C ALA A 58 6.05 1.46 -2.15
N GLY A 59 6.78 0.56 -1.47
CA GLY A 59 6.26 -0.20 -0.34
C GLY A 59 5.28 -1.28 -0.79
N ILE A 60 4.18 -1.45 -0.08
CA ILE A 60 3.07 -2.32 -0.48
C ILE A 60 1.89 -1.47 -0.96
N CYS A 61 1.18 -1.93 -1.97
CA CYS A 61 0.15 -1.13 -2.63
C CYS A 61 -1.17 -1.89 -2.78
N ALA A 62 -2.27 -1.17 -2.61
CA ALA A 62 -3.62 -1.57 -2.99
C ALA A 62 -4.01 -0.84 -4.27
N ASN A 63 -4.42 -1.58 -5.30
CA ASN A 63 -4.92 -1.04 -6.55
C ASN A 63 -6.32 -1.61 -6.81
N PHE A 64 -7.33 -0.75 -6.83
CA PHE A 64 -8.73 -1.17 -6.73
C PHE A 64 -9.70 -0.24 -7.42
N GLN A 65 -10.81 -0.83 -7.85
CA GLN A 65 -12.03 -0.14 -8.19
C GLN A 65 -12.92 -0.02 -6.94
N LYS A 66 -13.49 1.15 -6.74
CA LYS A 66 -14.53 1.42 -5.75
C LYS A 66 -15.87 1.66 -6.43
N THR A 67 -16.90 0.98 -5.96
CA THR A 67 -18.30 1.22 -6.34
C THR A 67 -19.16 1.19 -5.09
N ALA A 68 -19.79 2.32 -4.75
CA ALA A 68 -20.39 2.54 -3.44
C ALA A 68 -19.41 2.15 -2.32
N ASN A 69 -19.75 1.21 -1.44
CA ASN A 69 -18.86 0.74 -0.38
C ASN A 69 -18.10 -0.54 -0.74
N GLN A 70 -18.09 -0.95 -2.01
CA GLN A 70 -17.36 -2.14 -2.45
C GLN A 70 -15.91 -1.78 -2.82
N PHE A 71 -14.99 -2.63 -2.39
CA PHE A 71 -13.62 -2.72 -2.85
C PHE A 71 -13.50 -3.93 -3.77
N GLN A 72 -12.93 -3.74 -4.96
CA GLN A 72 -12.53 -4.85 -5.82
C GLN A 72 -11.19 -4.53 -6.47
N GLY A 73 -10.19 -5.35 -6.20
CA GLY A 73 -8.84 -5.10 -6.71
C GLY A 73 -7.82 -6.07 -6.15
N TYR A 74 -6.57 -5.64 -6.13
CA TYR A 74 -5.46 -6.44 -5.63
C TYR A 74 -4.56 -5.62 -4.70
N TYR A 75 -3.81 -6.36 -3.89
CA TYR A 75 -2.89 -5.86 -2.90
C TYR A 75 -1.56 -6.62 -3.02
N GLY A 76 -0.43 -5.91 -2.93
CA GLY A 76 0.88 -6.56 -2.99
C GLY A 76 2.04 -5.62 -3.29
N TYR A 77 3.23 -6.19 -3.39
CA TYR A 77 4.46 -5.44 -3.58
C TYR A 77 4.69 -5.13 -5.07
N PRO A 78 4.89 -3.86 -5.46
CA PRO A 78 5.30 -3.50 -6.81
C PRO A 78 6.54 -4.27 -7.24
N HIS A 79 6.59 -4.69 -8.51
CA HIS A 79 7.73 -5.40 -9.09
C HIS A 79 8.06 -6.75 -8.44
N SER A 80 7.07 -7.39 -7.80
CA SER A 80 7.15 -8.77 -7.27
C SER A 80 6.13 -9.69 -7.94
N ASP A 81 6.09 -10.95 -7.53
CA ASP A 81 5.02 -11.92 -7.80
C ASP A 81 4.02 -12.06 -6.63
N SER A 82 4.25 -11.30 -5.55
CA SER A 82 3.51 -11.39 -4.30
C SER A 82 2.32 -10.46 -4.33
N PHE A 83 1.23 -10.97 -4.91
CA PHE A 83 -0.06 -10.30 -5.00
C PHE A 83 -1.19 -11.16 -4.48
N ILE A 84 -2.21 -10.49 -3.97
CA ILE A 84 -3.46 -11.13 -3.56
C ILE A 84 -4.66 -10.26 -3.96
N CYS A 85 -5.68 -10.90 -4.52
CA CYS A 85 -6.93 -10.24 -4.87
C CYS A 85 -7.82 -10.12 -3.67
N ILE A 86 -8.53 -9.00 -3.57
CA ILE A 86 -9.43 -8.72 -2.46
C ILE A 86 -10.73 -8.17 -3.04
N ARG A 87 -11.84 -8.71 -2.54
CA ARG A 87 -13.16 -8.13 -2.72
C ARG A 87 -13.84 -8.00 -1.37
N GLY A 88 -14.52 -6.89 -1.11
CA GLY A 88 -15.16 -6.72 0.18
C GLY A 88 -15.80 -5.36 0.39
N ASN A 89 -16.28 -5.15 1.61
CA ASN A 89 -16.92 -3.92 2.03
C ASN A 89 -15.93 -2.99 2.71
N ILE A 90 -15.99 -1.70 2.37
CA ILE A 90 -15.18 -0.63 2.93
C ILE A 90 -15.92 0.01 4.11
N LYS A 91 -15.24 0.10 5.26
CA LYS A 91 -15.68 0.88 6.43
C LYS A 91 -14.50 1.70 6.97
N GLY A 92 -14.52 3.02 6.75
CA GLY A 92 -13.36 3.86 7.05
C GLY A 92 -12.20 3.51 6.12
N ASN A 93 -11.08 3.06 6.70
CA ASN A 93 -9.91 2.54 5.97
C ASN A 93 -9.76 1.02 6.02
N LEU A 94 -10.76 0.34 6.57
CA LEU A 94 -10.79 -1.11 6.72
C LEU A 94 -11.63 -1.73 5.62
N ILE A 95 -11.11 -2.76 4.98
CA ILE A 95 -11.81 -3.60 4.02
C ILE A 95 -12.01 -4.97 4.66
N THR A 96 -13.25 -5.46 4.67
CA THR A 96 -13.60 -6.79 5.16
C THR A 96 -14.26 -7.58 4.03
N GLY A 97 -13.75 -8.77 3.72
CA GLY A 97 -14.34 -9.61 2.68
C GLY A 97 -13.57 -10.89 2.45
N GLU A 98 -13.37 -11.24 1.19
CA GLU A 98 -12.67 -12.45 0.74
C GLU A 98 -11.39 -12.08 0.00
N ALA A 99 -10.44 -13.01 -0.04
CA ALA A 99 -9.23 -12.87 -0.81
C ALA A 99 -8.91 -14.10 -1.65
N LEU A 100 -8.24 -13.90 -2.77
CA LEU A 100 -7.90 -14.94 -3.74
C LEU A 100 -6.43 -14.82 -4.13
N ALA A 101 -5.67 -15.90 -3.98
CA ALA A 101 -4.24 -15.98 -4.31
C ALA A 101 -3.98 -17.09 -5.34
N ILE A 102 -3.08 -16.85 -6.30
CA ILE A 102 -2.58 -17.88 -7.23
C ILE A 102 -1.55 -18.73 -6.51
N VAL A 103 -1.64 -20.04 -6.67
CA VAL A 103 -0.57 -20.98 -6.26
C VAL A 103 0.34 -21.18 -7.47
N TRP A 104 1.54 -20.62 -7.40
CA TRP A 104 2.58 -20.86 -8.39
C TRP A 104 3.24 -22.22 -8.15
N ASP A 105 3.54 -22.96 -9.22
CA ASP A 105 3.91 -24.39 -9.24
C ASP A 105 5.15 -24.77 -8.39
N SER A 106 5.96 -23.78 -7.98
CA SER A 106 7.11 -23.97 -7.08
C SER A 106 6.77 -23.90 -5.59
N ASN A 107 5.57 -23.45 -5.23
CA ASN A 107 5.13 -23.23 -3.85
C ASN A 107 3.92 -24.11 -3.53
N GLN A 108 4.07 -25.43 -3.65
CA GLN A 108 3.10 -26.37 -3.09
C GLN A 108 3.03 -26.16 -1.56
N GLN A 109 2.18 -25.23 -1.14
CA GLN A 109 1.88 -25.03 0.27
C GLN A 109 1.10 -26.27 0.72
N HIS A 110 1.83 -27.24 1.28
CA HIS A 110 1.25 -28.44 1.89
C HIS A 110 0.32 -28.11 3.07
N HIS A 111 0.34 -26.86 3.57
CA HIS A 111 -0.55 -26.39 4.62
C HIS A 111 -1.12 -25.01 4.28
N ILE A 112 -2.41 -24.96 3.94
CA ILE A 112 -3.16 -23.71 3.78
C ILE A 112 -3.68 -23.30 5.16
N PRO A 113 -3.27 -22.14 5.70
CA PRO A 113 -3.67 -21.71 7.03
C PRO A 113 -5.21 -21.58 7.15
N GLN A 114 -5.77 -22.25 8.17
CA GLN A 114 -7.17 -22.07 8.54
C GLN A 114 -7.35 -20.93 9.55
N SER A 115 -6.38 -20.76 10.45
CA SER A 115 -6.36 -19.67 11.43
C SER A 115 -5.89 -18.35 10.82
N ALA A 116 -6.20 -17.26 11.51
CA ALA A 116 -5.75 -15.93 11.13
C ALA A 116 -4.23 -15.82 11.14
N TYR A 117 -3.67 -15.25 10.07
CA TYR A 117 -2.26 -14.91 9.96
C TYR A 117 -2.08 -13.59 9.18
N GLN A 118 -0.96 -12.91 9.41
CA GLN A 118 -0.58 -11.71 8.64
C GLN A 118 0.06 -12.16 7.34
N TRP A 119 -0.47 -11.66 6.22
CA TRP A 119 0.01 -12.00 4.89
C TRP A 119 1.23 -11.18 4.48
N ASP A 120 1.30 -9.92 4.93
CA ASP A 120 2.41 -9.00 4.67
C ASP A 120 3.20 -8.67 5.94
N ASP A 121 4.47 -8.29 5.74
CA ASP A 121 5.39 -7.90 6.81
C ASP A 121 4.97 -6.62 7.54
N GLU A 122 4.16 -5.77 6.90
CA GLU A 122 3.63 -4.53 7.49
C GLU A 122 2.40 -4.78 8.38
N GLY A 123 1.90 -6.02 8.46
CA GLY A 123 0.75 -6.41 9.29
C GLY A 123 -0.56 -5.74 8.87
N ARG A 124 -0.73 -5.43 7.58
CA ARG A 124 -1.89 -4.70 7.06
C ARG A 124 -3.01 -5.59 6.59
N LEU A 125 -2.69 -6.79 6.11
CA LEU A 125 -3.62 -7.79 5.61
C LEU A 125 -3.58 -9.03 6.50
N THR A 126 -4.70 -9.31 7.13
CA THR A 126 -4.94 -10.59 7.82
C THR A 126 -5.82 -11.48 6.96
N LEU A 127 -5.43 -12.75 6.81
CA LEU A 127 -6.16 -13.77 6.06
C LEU A 127 -6.49 -14.95 6.97
N SER A 128 -7.62 -15.63 6.72
CA SER A 128 -7.96 -16.90 7.34
C SER A 128 -8.94 -17.70 6.50
N GLN A 129 -9.21 -18.94 6.94
CA GLN A 129 -10.16 -19.84 6.29
C GLN A 129 -9.83 -20.09 4.81
N GLY A 130 -8.56 -20.37 4.53
CA GLY A 130 -8.09 -20.65 3.17
C GLY A 130 -8.56 -22.00 2.66
N ASN A 131 -9.04 -22.07 1.41
CA ASN A 131 -9.45 -23.31 0.76
C ASN A 131 -8.81 -23.39 -0.63
N LEU A 132 -8.27 -24.55 -0.99
CA LEU A 132 -7.73 -24.77 -2.33
C LEU A 132 -8.89 -24.85 -3.34
N MET A 133 -8.72 -24.18 -4.47
CA MET A 133 -9.63 -24.16 -5.61
C MET A 133 -8.84 -24.43 -6.88
N SER A 134 -9.49 -24.99 -7.90
CA SER A 134 -8.88 -25.19 -9.22
C SER A 134 -9.73 -24.50 -10.28
N THR A 135 -9.08 -23.99 -11.32
CA THR A 135 -9.80 -23.72 -12.56
C THR A 135 -10.21 -25.07 -13.17
N ALA A 136 -11.45 -25.13 -13.64
CA ALA A 136 -12.02 -26.36 -14.18
C ALA A 136 -11.67 -26.49 -15.67
N ASN A 137 -10.41 -26.78 -15.98
CA ASN A 137 -10.01 -27.22 -17.31
C ASN A 137 -9.42 -28.63 -17.21
N HIS A 138 -10.08 -29.58 -17.86
CA HIS A 138 -9.50 -30.87 -18.21
C HIS A 138 -8.27 -30.59 -19.09
N HIS A 139 -7.13 -31.20 -18.75
CA HIS A 139 -5.79 -31.06 -19.36
C HIS A 139 -4.84 -30.07 -18.66
N GLU A 140 -3.72 -30.64 -18.20
CA GLU A 140 -2.35 -30.17 -17.88
C GLU A 140 -2.01 -28.71 -17.47
N ASP A 141 -2.92 -27.73 -17.61
CA ASP A 141 -2.69 -26.30 -17.33
C ASP A 141 -3.59 -25.72 -16.21
N ALA A 142 -4.01 -26.56 -15.25
CA ALA A 142 -4.91 -26.14 -14.18
C ALA A 142 -4.20 -25.20 -13.18
N VAL A 143 -4.53 -23.90 -13.24
CA VAL A 143 -4.09 -22.92 -12.23
C VAL A 143 -4.78 -23.21 -10.91
N GLN A 144 -3.98 -23.48 -9.88
CA GLN A 144 -4.46 -23.64 -8.51
C GLN A 144 -4.59 -22.27 -7.83
N TRP A 145 -5.62 -22.15 -7.00
CA TRP A 145 -5.96 -20.93 -6.29
C TRP A 145 -6.20 -21.24 -4.82
N ILE A 146 -5.94 -20.27 -3.94
CA ILE A 146 -6.40 -20.31 -2.56
C ILE A 146 -7.43 -19.21 -2.37
N LEU A 147 -8.65 -19.61 -2.00
CA LEU A 147 -9.70 -18.69 -1.56
C LEU A 147 -9.69 -18.59 -0.04
N TYR A 148 -9.38 -17.40 0.46
CA TYR A 148 -9.54 -17.05 1.86
C TYR A 148 -10.94 -16.46 2.07
N ARG A 149 -11.76 -17.13 2.88
CA ARG A 149 -13.13 -16.67 3.18
C ARG A 149 -13.16 -15.42 4.06
N GLN A 150 -12.05 -15.10 4.72
CA GLN A 150 -11.89 -13.88 5.48
C GLN A 150 -10.60 -13.18 5.11
N ALA A 151 -10.75 -11.92 4.71
CA ALA A 151 -9.69 -10.97 4.48
C ALA A 151 -10.00 -9.67 5.22
N LEU A 152 -9.02 -9.17 5.96
CA LEU A 152 -9.08 -7.90 6.68
C LEU A 152 -7.89 -7.04 6.26
N LEU A 153 -8.13 -6.03 5.42
CA LEU A 153 -7.11 -5.12 4.93
C LEU A 153 -7.29 -3.72 5.54
N ASN A 154 -6.24 -3.17 6.13
CA ASN A 154 -6.24 -1.81 6.69
C ASN A 154 -5.31 -0.87 5.92
N LEU A 155 -5.88 0.11 5.23
CA LEU A 155 -5.15 1.12 4.45
C LEU A 155 -4.86 2.42 5.22
N GLU A 156 -5.04 2.44 6.55
CA GLU A 156 -4.71 3.60 7.37
C GLU A 156 -3.23 3.99 7.21
N GLY A 157 -2.99 5.26 6.85
CA GLY A 157 -1.65 5.79 6.63
C GLY A 157 -1.06 5.56 5.24
N PHE A 158 -1.82 4.93 4.33
CA PHE A 158 -1.40 4.81 2.93
C PHE A 158 -1.52 6.15 2.20
N TYR A 159 -0.63 6.35 1.23
CA TYR A 159 -0.60 7.49 0.34
C TYR A 159 -1.44 7.20 -0.89
N GLN A 160 -2.45 8.03 -1.17
CA GLN A 160 -3.17 7.99 -2.43
C GLN A 160 -2.26 8.51 -3.55
N TYR A 161 -2.16 7.76 -4.64
CA TYR A 161 -1.45 8.19 -5.85
C TYR A 161 -2.45 8.86 -6.80
N ASN A 162 -1.94 9.75 -7.67
CA ASN A 162 -2.79 10.56 -8.55
C ASN A 162 -3.60 9.72 -9.54
N HIS A 163 -3.04 8.59 -9.99
CA HIS A 163 -3.70 7.60 -10.83
C HIS A 163 -3.08 6.22 -10.58
N PRO A 164 -3.84 5.13 -10.82
CA PRO A 164 -3.28 3.79 -10.82
C PRO A 164 -2.20 3.62 -11.90
N ARG A 165 -1.04 3.09 -11.51
CA ARG A 165 0.09 2.80 -12.41
C ARG A 165 0.51 1.34 -12.38
N MET A 166 0.24 0.62 -11.28
CA MET A 166 0.48 -0.82 -11.24
C MET A 166 -0.51 -1.54 -12.15
N THR A 167 0.01 -2.47 -12.95
CA THR A 167 -0.76 -3.40 -13.76
C THR A 167 -0.77 -4.77 -13.09
N PRO A 168 -1.94 -5.40 -12.89
CA PRO A 168 -1.97 -6.75 -12.33
C PRO A 168 -1.34 -7.75 -13.31
N PRO A 169 -0.77 -8.86 -12.84
CA PRO A 169 -0.49 -10.02 -13.68
C PRO A 169 -1.77 -10.48 -14.42
N SER A 170 -1.62 -10.97 -15.65
CA SER A 170 -2.72 -11.63 -16.36
C SER A 170 -3.27 -12.79 -15.51
N GLN A 171 -4.59 -12.99 -15.52
CA GLN A 171 -5.33 -13.96 -14.68
C GLN A 171 -5.56 -13.54 -13.23
N LEU A 172 -4.84 -12.55 -12.70
CA LEU A 172 -5.04 -12.07 -11.33
C LEU A 172 -6.48 -11.53 -11.16
N CYS A 173 -7.17 -12.03 -10.13
CA CYS A 173 -8.53 -11.64 -9.73
C CYS A 173 -9.67 -12.19 -10.59
N GLU A 174 -9.44 -13.32 -11.26
CA GLU A 174 -10.49 -14.13 -11.86
C GLU A 174 -11.27 -14.89 -10.78
N TRP A 175 -12.37 -14.31 -10.30
CA TRP A 175 -13.21 -14.90 -9.25
C TRP A 175 -14.06 -16.10 -9.70
N ASN A 176 -13.96 -16.53 -10.97
CA ASN A 176 -14.72 -17.65 -11.55
C ASN A 176 -14.01 -19.00 -11.28
N VAL A 177 -13.66 -19.27 -10.03
CA VAL A 177 -12.97 -20.50 -9.60
C VAL A 177 -13.96 -21.53 -9.03
N LYS A 178 -13.71 -22.83 -9.23
CA LYS A 178 -14.54 -23.93 -8.67
C LYS A 178 -13.81 -24.62 -7.51
N SER A 179 -14.56 -25.01 -6.47
CA SER A 179 -14.00 -25.74 -5.34
C SER A 179 -13.62 -27.16 -5.75
N ILE A 180 -12.48 -27.64 -5.25
CA ILE A 180 -12.12 -29.06 -5.33
C ILE A 180 -12.74 -29.73 -4.10
N ASN A 181 -13.68 -30.65 -4.34
CA ASN A 181 -14.26 -31.48 -3.27
C ASN A 181 -13.41 -32.73 -3.07
#